data_AF-A0A4R2NDZ6-F1
#
_entry.id   AF-A0A4R2NDZ6-F1
#
_cell.length_a   1.000
_cell.length_b   1.000
_cell.length_c   1.000
_cell.angle_alpha   90.00
_cell.angle_beta   90.00
_cell.angle_gamma   90.00
#
_symmetry.space_group_name_H-M   'P 1'
#
loop_
_entity.id
_entity.type
_entity.pdbx_description
1 polymer ?
#
loop_
_entity_poly.entity_id
_entity_poly.type
_entity_poly.pdbx_seq_one_letter_code
_entity_poly.pdbx_strand_id
1 'polypeptide(L)'
;MLTTPPDETYTTPEAANQLEVSDRQVRRYLSSGRLKGTRVRGHWTTTALDIWRFKGIADEMLESWRRYCIEYQERQAAKKES
;
A
#
# COMPACT_ATOMS: atom_id res chain seq x y z
N MET A 1 -5.95 -12.26 4.93
CA MET A 1 -6.19 -11.09 5.79
C MET A 1 -5.16 -10.05 5.42
N LEU A 2 -5.56 -8.95 4.79
CA LEU A 2 -4.65 -7.83 4.51
C LEU A 2 -4.37 -7.10 5.81
N THR A 3 -3.10 -6.98 6.17
CA THR A 3 -2.65 -6.22 7.35
C THR A 3 -2.01 -4.89 6.98
N THR A 4 -1.86 -4.61 5.69
CA THR A 4 -1.17 -3.41 5.20
C THR A 4 -2.15 -2.26 5.04
N PRO A 5 -1.92 -1.12 5.74
CA PRO A 5 -2.73 0.07 5.56
C PRO A 5 -2.48 0.72 4.18
N PRO A 6 -3.48 1.40 3.60
CA PRO A 6 -3.38 2.00 2.27
C PRO A 6 -2.30 3.09 2.17
N ASP A 7 -1.99 3.76 3.28
CA ASP A 7 -0.96 4.80 3.42
C ASP A 7 0.42 4.25 3.81
N GLU A 8 0.56 2.93 3.97
CA GLU A 8 1.87 2.29 4.16
C GLU A 8 2.80 2.69 3.01
N THR A 9 3.99 3.16 3.36
CA THR A 9 4.96 3.68 2.39
C THR A 9 6.05 2.66 2.13
N TYR A 10 6.26 2.36 0.85
CA TYR A 10 7.29 1.46 0.37
C TYR A 10 8.41 2.22 -0.34
N THR A 11 9.63 1.82 -0.04
CA THR A 11 10.82 2.15 -0.82
C THR A 11 10.82 1.42 -2.16
N THR A 12 11.75 1.79 -3.06
CA THR A 12 11.89 1.11 -4.36
C THR A 12 12.09 -0.40 -4.22
N PRO A 13 13.00 -0.93 -3.37
CA PRO A 13 13.17 -2.38 -3.23
C PRO A 13 11.93 -3.09 -2.69
N GLU A 14 11.22 -2.47 -1.74
CA GLU A 14 10.01 -3.08 -1.20
C GLU A 14 8.87 -3.11 -2.22
N ALA A 15 8.68 -2.01 -2.97
CA ALA A 15 7.73 -1.97 -4.07
C ALA A 15 8.09 -2.96 -5.18
N ALA A 16 9.38 -3.23 -5.41
CA ALA A 16 9.86 -4.24 -6.35
C ALA A 16 9.39 -5.65 -5.93
N ASN A 17 9.47 -5.97 -4.65
CA ASN A 17 8.94 -7.21 -4.10
C ASN A 17 7.40 -7.30 -4.25
N GLN A 18 6.68 -6.21 -3.96
CA GLN A 18 5.20 -6.19 -4.06
C GLN A 18 4.67 -6.32 -5.51
N LEU A 19 5.44 -5.83 -6.47
CA LEU A 19 5.12 -5.84 -7.89
C LEU A 19 5.76 -7.01 -8.64
N GLU A 20 6.60 -7.80 -7.99
CA GLU A 20 7.35 -8.92 -8.58
C GLU A 20 8.16 -8.49 -9.82
N VAL A 21 8.81 -7.33 -9.73
CA VAL A 21 9.67 -6.76 -10.79
C VAL A 21 11.00 -6.30 -10.22
N SER A 22 11.95 -5.91 -11.07
CA SER A 22 13.21 -5.33 -10.61
C SER A 22 13.08 -3.89 -10.09
N ASP A 23 13.95 -3.47 -9.17
CA ASP A 23 14.11 -2.08 -8.72
C ASP A 23 14.23 -1.09 -9.89
N ARG A 24 14.93 -1.50 -10.95
CA ARG A 24 15.09 -0.67 -12.16
C ARG A 24 13.75 -0.41 -12.84
N GLN A 25 12.89 -1.43 -12.95
CA GLN A 25 11.55 -1.27 -13.51
C GLN A 25 10.68 -0.39 -12.61
N VAL A 26 10.73 -0.56 -11.30
CA VAL A 26 10.01 0.30 -10.35
C VAL A 26 10.42 1.75 -10.49
N ARG A 27 11.73 2.06 -10.49
CA ARG A 27 12.23 3.43 -10.71
C ARG A 27 11.76 4.00 -12.04
N ARG A 28 11.73 3.19 -13.10
CA ARG A 28 11.22 3.60 -14.42
C ARG A 28 9.71 3.92 -14.36
N TYR A 29 8.91 3.11 -13.67
CA TYR A 29 7.48 3.36 -13.51
C TYR A 29 7.23 4.65 -12.72
N LEU A 30 8.01 4.88 -11.66
CA LEU A 30 7.93 6.09 -10.84
C LEU A 30 8.37 7.34 -11.61
N SER A 31 9.51 7.26 -12.31
CA SER A 31 10.03 8.39 -13.08
C SER A 31 9.16 8.76 -14.28
N SER A 32 8.44 7.79 -14.86
CA SER A 32 7.51 8.03 -15.96
C SER A 32 6.09 8.42 -15.52
N GLY A 33 5.81 8.40 -14.20
CA GLY A 33 4.47 8.64 -13.66
C GLY A 33 3.47 7.49 -13.87
N ARG A 34 3.91 6.36 -14.42
CA ARG A 34 3.07 5.16 -14.58
C ARG A 34 2.71 4.55 -13.22
N LEU A 35 3.65 4.58 -12.27
CA LEU A 35 3.40 4.33 -10.86
C LEU A 35 3.47 5.67 -10.12
N LYS A 36 2.48 5.99 -9.31
CA LYS A 36 2.53 7.18 -8.47
C LYS A 36 3.54 6.99 -7.35
N GLY A 37 4.25 8.05 -7.01
CA GLY A 37 5.15 8.05 -5.88
C GLY A 37 5.80 9.41 -5.68
N THR A 38 6.52 9.55 -4.58
CA THR A 38 7.11 10.81 -4.14
C THR A 38 8.59 10.63 -3.92
N ARG A 39 9.38 11.70 -4.10
CA ARG A 39 10.78 11.70 -3.69
C ARG A 39 10.91 12.26 -2.28
N VAL A 40 11.38 11.43 -1.36
CA VAL A 40 11.71 11.82 0.01
C VAL A 40 13.21 11.71 0.20
N ARG A 41 13.88 12.83 0.47
CA ARG A 41 15.35 12.89 0.67
C ARG A 41 16.15 12.23 -0.47
N GLY A 42 15.70 12.40 -1.72
CA GLY A 42 16.36 11.83 -2.90
C GLY A 42 15.99 10.37 -3.23
N HIS A 43 15.22 9.70 -2.37
CA HIS A 43 14.76 8.34 -2.59
C HIS A 43 13.31 8.31 -3.07
N TRP A 44 13.02 7.43 -4.01
CA TRP A 44 11.66 7.18 -4.49
C TRP A 44 10.90 6.30 -3.49
N THR A 45 9.70 6.75 -3.14
CA THR A 45 8.73 6.01 -2.33
C THR A 45 7.35 5.99 -2.99
N THR A 46 6.55 4.97 -2.68
CA THR A 46 5.15 4.81 -3.15
C THR A 46 4.29 4.31 -2.00
N THR A 47 2.97 4.51 -2.06
CA THR A 47 2.05 3.95 -1.07
C THR A 47 1.54 2.56 -1.48
N ALA A 48 1.03 1.78 -0.51
CA ALA A 48 0.30 0.55 -0.79
C ALA A 48 -0.88 0.79 -1.74
N LEU A 49 -1.64 1.86 -1.52
CA LEU A 49 -2.76 2.24 -2.36
C LEU A 49 -2.34 2.49 -3.82
N ASP A 50 -1.22 3.18 -4.04
CA ASP A 50 -0.73 3.44 -5.39
C ASP A 50 -0.23 2.17 -6.08
N ILE A 51 0.35 1.22 -5.34
CA ILE A 51 0.67 -0.12 -5.84
C ILE A 51 -0.61 -0.87 -6.23
N TRP A 52 -1.65 -0.85 -5.40
CA TRP A 52 -2.92 -1.51 -5.72
C TRP A 52 -3.60 -0.90 -6.94
N ARG A 53 -3.56 0.44 -7.08
CA ARG A 53 -4.04 1.15 -8.27
C ARG A 53 -3.28 0.72 -9.51
N PHE A 54 -1.96 0.63 -9.42
CA PHE A 54 -1.12 0.17 -10.52
C PHE A 54 -1.45 -1.27 -10.94
N LYS A 55 -1.76 -2.16 -9.97
CA LYS A 55 -2.17 -3.55 -10.21
C LYS A 55 -3.64 -3.68 -10.65
N GLY A 56 -4.45 -2.61 -10.58
CA GLY A 56 -5.87 -2.64 -10.91
C GLY A 56 -6.76 -3.29 -9.86
N ILE A 57 -6.28 -3.43 -8.61
CA ILE A 57 -6.99 -4.11 -7.50
C ILE A 57 -7.37 -3.16 -6.36
N ALA A 58 -7.26 -1.85 -6.56
CA ALA A 58 -7.44 -0.87 -5.49
C ALA A 58 -8.80 -0.97 -4.78
N ASP A 59 -9.88 -1.15 -5.53
CA ASP A 59 -11.23 -1.17 -4.96
C ASP A 59 -11.45 -2.38 -4.04
N GLU A 60 -11.01 -3.56 -4.47
CA GLU A 60 -11.08 -4.79 -3.67
C GLU A 60 -10.24 -4.67 -2.38
N MET A 61 -9.01 -4.16 -2.50
CA MET A 61 -8.12 -4.01 -1.35
C MET A 61 -8.63 -2.97 -0.36
N LEU A 62 -9.17 -1.84 -0.83
CA LEU A 62 -9.76 -0.82 0.02
C LEU A 62 -11.01 -1.34 0.74
N GLU A 63 -11.86 -2.12 0.08
CA GLU A 63 -13.02 -2.73 0.70
C GLU A 63 -12.62 -3.73 1.79
N SER A 64 -11.64 -4.58 1.51
CA SER A 64 -11.09 -5.49 2.52
C SER A 64 -10.48 -4.72 3.70
N TRP A 65 -9.80 -3.60 3.45
CA TRP A 65 -9.22 -2.77 4.50
C TRP A 65 -10.30 -2.12 5.37
N ARG A 66 -11.36 -1.56 4.77
CA ARG A 66 -12.50 -0.98 5.49
C ARG A 66 -13.15 -1.99 6.42
N ARG A 67 -13.40 -3.20 5.92
CA ARG A 67 -13.97 -4.30 6.74
C ARG A 67 -13.07 -4.63 7.93
N TYR A 68 -11.76 -4.76 7.68
CA TYR A 68 -10.79 -4.98 8.75
C TYR A 68 -10.81 -3.86 9.82
N CYS A 69 -10.89 -2.60 9.41
CA CYS A 69 -10.97 -1.48 10.35
C CYS A 69 -12.22 -1.54 11.23
N ILE A 70 -13.38 -1.85 10.67
CA ILE A 70 -14.64 -1.98 11.42
C ILE A 70 -14.54 -3.12 12.44
N GLU A 71 -14.15 -4.32 11.99
CA GLU A 71 -14.01 -5.49 12.87
C GLU A 71 -12.99 -5.26 14.00
N TYR A 72 -11.89 -4.55 13.70
CA TYR A 72 -10.89 -4.20 14.70
C TYR A 72 -11.46 -3.27 15.76
N GLN A 73 -12.21 -2.23 15.36
CA GLN A 73 -12.84 -1.29 16.30
C GLN A 73 -13.85 -1.99 17.21
N GLU A 74 -14.69 -2.86 16.67
CA GLU A 74 -15.67 -3.66 17.45
C GLU A 74 -14.97 -4.53 18.50
N ARG A 75 -13.91 -5.23 18.12
CA ARG A 75 -13.11 -6.06 19.05
C ARG A 75 -12.45 -5.23 20.16
N GLN A 76 -11.99 -4.02 19.86
CA GLN A 76 -11.40 -3.13 20.86
C GLN A 76 -12.46 -2.56 21.81
N ALA A 77 -13.67 -2.26 21.32
CA ALA A 77 -14.79 -1.83 22.15
C ALA A 77 -15.22 -2.92 23.13
N ALA A 78 -15.42 -4.15 22.65
CA ALA A 78 -15.81 -5.30 23.48
C ALA A 78 -14.78 -5.64 24.58
N LYS A 79 -13.49 -5.39 24.33
CA LYS A 79 -12.42 -5.58 25.33
C LYS A 79 -12.34 -4.48 26.39
N LYS A 80 -12.91 -3.31 26.14
CA LYS A 80 -12.92 -2.19 27.10
C LYS A 80 -14.11 -2.23 28.06
N GLU A 81 -15.17 -2.95 27.69
CA GLU A 81 -16.40 -3.12 28.49
C GLU A 81 -16.38 -4.37 29.39
N SER A 82 -15.29 -5.17 29.31
CA SER A 82 -15.08 -6.38 30.11
C SER A 82 -13.87 -6.25 31.03
#